data_AF-A0A0Q6ETN8-F1
#
_entry.id   AF-A0A0Q6ETN8-F1
#
_cell.length_a   1.000
_cell.length_b   1.000
_cell.length_c   1.000
_cell.angle_alpha   90.00
_cell.angle_beta   90.00
_cell.angle_gamma   90.00
#
_symmetry.space_group_name_H-M   'P 1'
#
loop_
_entity.id
_entity.type
_entity.pdbx_description
1 polymer ?
#
loop_
_entity_poly.entity_id
_entity_poly.type
_entity_poly.pdbx_seq_one_letter_code
_entity_poly.pdbx_strand_id
1 'polypeptide(L)'
;MLTVLRFLFLVPAGFVAATLAAAFALVWPFVDLPPSPDPFLIAEIVFAVIAQAAQIGAAIILPFALFVLASEVLGLSSILLHLLAGVLGGGTLLVLAYGRALPHASIQVAAMVAALSFALVYWIVAGNSAGRWRARFRAPTPAPRTDEG
;
A
#
# COMPACT_ATOMS: atom_id res chain seq x y z
N MET A 1 -22.44 -4.05 8.80
CA MET A 1 -21.45 -3.73 9.86
C MET A 1 -20.02 -4.05 9.46
N LEU A 2 -19.68 -5.29 9.09
CA LEU A 2 -18.29 -5.68 8.72
C LEU A 2 -17.65 -4.80 7.63
N THR A 3 -18.41 -4.37 6.60
CA THR A 3 -17.89 -3.51 5.53
C THR A 3 -17.49 -2.12 6.04
N VAL A 4 -18.28 -1.52 6.93
CA VAL A 4 -18.02 -0.18 7.49
C VAL A 4 -16.78 -0.22 8.38
N LEU A 5 -16.66 -1.24 9.25
CA LEU A 5 -15.46 -1.43 10.09
C LEU A 5 -14.19 -1.58 9.25
N ARG A 6 -14.27 -2.25 8.10
CA ARG A 6 -13.15 -2.38 7.19
C ARG A 6 -12.70 -1.03 6.63
N PHE A 7 -13.65 -0.20 6.19
CA PHE A 7 -13.33 1.13 5.66
C PHE A 7 -12.83 2.09 6.74
N LEU A 8 -13.33 1.98 7.97
CA LEU A 8 -12.93 2.87 9.08
C LEU A 8 -11.59 2.47 9.73
N PHE A 9 -11.25 1.18 9.76
CA PHE A 9 -10.09 0.69 10.49
C PHE A 9 -9.09 -0.04 9.61
N LEU A 10 -9.52 -1.04 8.84
CA LEU A 10 -8.58 -1.90 8.09
C LEU A 10 -7.92 -1.17 6.92
N VAL A 11 -8.68 -0.36 6.18
CA VAL A 11 -8.14 0.41 5.04
C VAL A 11 -7.14 1.46 5.53
N PRO A 12 -7.45 2.30 6.55
CA PRO A 12 -6.45 3.21 7.13
C PRO A 12 -5.24 2.48 7.73
N ALA A 13 -5.44 1.40 8.48
CA ALA A 13 -4.34 0.63 9.03
C ALA A 13 -3.45 0.01 7.94
N GLY A 14 -4.06 -0.51 6.87
CA GLY A 14 -3.34 -1.03 5.71
C GLY A 14 -2.56 0.05 4.97
N PHE A 15 -3.11 1.26 4.85
CA PHE A 15 -2.39 2.41 4.31
C PHE A 15 -1.17 2.79 5.15
N VAL A 16 -1.34 2.91 6.47
CA VAL A 16 -0.23 3.24 7.40
C VAL A 16 0.85 2.16 7.38
N ALA A 17 0.47 0.88 7.38
CA ALA A 17 1.43 -0.21 7.28
C ALA A 17 2.21 -0.17 5.94
N ALA A 18 1.52 0.14 4.84
CA ALA A 18 2.12 0.26 3.53
C ALA A 18 3.09 1.45 3.43
N THR A 19 2.75 2.62 3.99
CA THR A 19 3.65 3.78 4.00
C THR A 19 4.90 3.52 4.84
N LEU A 20 4.76 2.86 5.98
CA LEU A 20 5.90 2.44 6.81
C LEU A 20 6.82 1.46 6.06
N ALA A 21 6.25 0.47 5.39
CA ALA A 21 7.03 -0.50 4.61
C ALA A 21 7.76 0.17 3.43
N ALA A 22 7.10 1.12 2.76
CA ALA A 22 7.72 1.90 1.68
C ALA A 22 8.87 2.76 2.20
N ALA A 23 8.67 3.48 3.31
CA ALA A 23 9.70 4.30 3.93
C ALA A 23 10.91 3.47 4.37
N PHE A 24 10.67 2.33 5.02
CA PHE A 24 11.72 1.40 5.38
C PHE A 24 12.50 0.93 4.14
N ALA A 25 11.80 0.45 3.10
CA ALA A 25 12.42 -0.01 1.87
C ALA A 25 13.23 1.09 1.13
N LEU A 26 12.79 2.35 1.26
CA LEU A 26 13.47 3.50 0.65
C LEU A 26 14.74 3.90 1.42
N VAL A 27 14.68 3.90 2.76
CA VAL A 27 15.76 4.40 3.62
C VAL A 27 16.82 3.33 3.90
N TRP A 28 16.38 2.10 4.19
CA TRP A 28 17.24 1.02 4.69
C TRP A 28 18.50 0.75 3.86
N PRO A 29 18.48 0.75 2.51
CA PRO A 29 19.67 0.49 1.71
C PRO A 29 20.80 1.52 1.88
N PHE A 30 20.51 2.69 2.46
CA PHE A 30 21.45 3.79 2.64
C PHE A 30 21.87 3.97 4.10
N VAL A 31 21.40 3.11 5.00
CA VAL A 31 21.77 3.13 6.40
C VAL A 31 23.11 2.40 6.57
N ASP A 32 24.13 3.14 7.00
CA ASP A 32 25.44 2.59 7.35
C ASP A 32 25.56 2.50 8.88
N LEU A 33 25.57 1.28 9.42
CA LEU A 33 25.63 1.04 10.86
C LEU A 33 27.04 0.63 11.27
N PRO A 34 27.66 1.32 12.24
CA PRO A 34 28.91 0.84 12.82
C PRO A 34 28.66 -0.45 13.62
N PRO A 35 29.71 -1.27 13.90
CA PRO A 35 29.55 -2.53 14.62
C PRO A 35 28.94 -2.40 16.03
N SER A 36 29.09 -1.23 16.66
CA SER A 36 28.47 -0.88 17.93
C SER A 36 27.76 0.47 17.76
N PRO A 37 26.50 0.48 17.30
CA PRO A 37 25.77 1.71 17.08
C PRO A 37 25.39 2.37 18.40
N ASP A 38 25.62 3.68 18.48
CA ASP A 38 25.10 4.53 19.55
C ASP A 38 23.55 4.44 19.55
N PRO A 39 22.88 4.20 20.70
CA PRO A 39 21.43 4.27 20.82
C PRO A 39 20.81 5.53 20.22
N PHE A 40 21.51 6.68 20.25
CA PHE A 40 21.03 7.91 19.63
C PHE A 40 20.96 7.81 18.09
N LEU A 41 21.93 7.15 17.45
CA LEU A 41 21.90 6.89 16.01
C LEU A 41 20.69 6.01 15.63
N ILE A 42 20.40 4.99 16.44
CA ILE A 42 19.22 4.14 16.21
C ILE A 42 17.93 4.97 16.31
N ALA A 43 17.83 5.83 17.32
CA ALA A 43 16.68 6.72 17.49
C ALA A 43 16.51 7.69 16.32
N GLU A 44 17.62 8.24 15.80
CA GLU A 44 17.63 9.11 14.61
C GLU A 44 17.13 8.37 13.37
N ILE A 45 17.60 7.15 13.12
CA ILE A 45 17.15 6.31 11.99
C ILE A 45 15.65 6.01 12.11
N VAL A 46 15.18 5.64 13.30
CA VAL A 46 13.74 5.38 13.53
C VAL A 46 12.91 6.64 13.24
N PHE A 47 13.37 7.80 13.72
CA PHE A 47 12.70 9.07 13.46
C PHE A 47 12.68 9.41 11.96
N ALA A 48 13.81 9.21 11.26
CA ALA A 48 13.91 9.42 9.82
C ALA A 48 12.95 8.52 9.03
N VAL A 49 12.82 7.24 9.41
CA VAL A 49 11.86 6.31 8.78
C VAL A 49 10.41 6.75 9.01
N ILE A 50 10.06 7.18 10.23
CA ILE A 50 8.70 7.66 10.54
C ILE A 50 8.39 8.95 9.77
N ALA A 51 9.32 9.91 9.74
CA ALA A 51 9.17 11.15 8.99
C ALA A 51 9.01 10.87 7.49
N GLN A 52 9.82 9.94 6.95
CA GLN A 52 9.73 9.52 5.56
C GLN A 52 8.39 8.82 5.26
N ALA A 53 7.86 8.02 6.18
CA ALA A 53 6.55 7.38 6.02
C ALA A 53 5.43 8.41 5.98
N ALA A 54 5.49 9.46 6.83
CA ALA A 54 4.54 10.56 6.79
C ALA A 54 4.61 11.34 5.47
N GLN A 55 5.81 11.61 4.96
CA GLN A 55 6.01 12.28 3.68
C GLN A 55 5.46 11.46 2.50
N ILE A 56 5.77 10.16 2.45
CA ILE A 56 5.22 9.25 1.43
C ILE A 56 3.70 9.24 1.51
N GLY A 57 3.14 9.06 2.72
CA GLY A 57 1.70 9.04 2.95
C GLY A 57 1.03 10.32 2.46
N ALA A 58 1.55 11.49 2.83
CA ALA A 58 1.04 12.77 2.40
C ALA A 58 1.06 12.94 0.86
N ALA A 59 2.14 12.50 0.21
CA ALA A 59 2.30 12.61 -1.24
C ALA A 59 1.33 11.72 -2.03
N ILE A 60 1.00 10.53 -1.51
CA ILE A 60 0.23 9.52 -2.25
C ILE A 60 -1.21 9.34 -1.77
N ILE A 61 -1.65 10.03 -0.72
CA ILE A 61 -2.97 9.82 -0.11
C ILE A 61 -4.11 9.96 -1.13
N LEU A 62 -4.05 10.97 -2.00
CA LEU A 62 -5.08 11.24 -3.00
C LEU A 62 -5.11 10.17 -4.11
N PRO A 63 -4.01 9.88 -4.84
CA PRO A 63 -4.04 8.82 -5.86
C PRO A 63 -4.33 7.44 -5.26
N PHE A 64 -3.87 7.18 -4.03
CA PHE A 64 -4.22 5.96 -3.30
C PHE A 64 -5.72 5.87 -3.03
N ALA A 65 -6.35 6.92 -2.50
CA ALA A 65 -7.78 6.93 -2.21
C ALA A 65 -8.62 6.68 -3.47
N LEU A 66 -8.23 7.28 -4.60
CA LEU A 66 -8.89 7.05 -5.89
C LEU A 66 -8.74 5.60 -6.35
N PHE A 67 -7.54 5.03 -6.22
CA PHE A 67 -7.29 3.62 -6.56
C PHE A 67 -8.08 2.66 -5.67
N VAL A 68 -8.14 2.90 -4.36
CA VAL A 68 -8.95 2.10 -3.42
C VAL A 68 -10.42 2.18 -3.79
N LEU A 69 -10.95 3.38 -4.05
CA LEU A 69 -12.34 3.54 -4.49
C LEU A 69 -12.62 2.76 -5.78
N ALA A 70 -11.76 2.87 -6.78
CA ALA A 70 -11.90 2.16 -8.05
C ALA A 70 -11.86 0.63 -7.86
N SER A 71 -10.86 0.13 -7.12
CA SER A 71 -10.72 -1.31 -6.84
C SER A 71 -11.89 -1.88 -6.05
N GLU A 72 -12.47 -1.12 -5.14
CA GLU A 72 -13.65 -1.52 -4.37
C GLU A 72 -14.93 -1.58 -5.20
N VAL A 73 -15.16 -0.56 -6.03
CA VAL A 73 -16.35 -0.48 -6.92
C VAL A 73 -16.31 -1.60 -7.96
N LEU A 74 -15.14 -1.82 -8.56
CA LEU A 74 -14.94 -2.81 -9.62
C LEU A 74 -14.71 -4.23 -9.08
N GLY A 75 -14.35 -4.38 -7.79
CA GLY A 75 -14.02 -5.66 -7.16
C GLY A 75 -12.68 -6.24 -7.61
N LEU A 76 -11.69 -5.37 -7.74
CA LEU A 76 -10.35 -5.70 -8.24
C LEU A 76 -9.43 -6.11 -7.09
N SER A 77 -9.48 -7.37 -6.66
CA SER A 77 -8.67 -7.88 -5.54
C SER A 77 -7.36 -8.56 -5.97
N SER A 78 -6.98 -8.47 -7.25
CA SER A 78 -5.80 -9.17 -7.80
C SER A 78 -4.49 -8.55 -7.30
N ILE A 79 -3.56 -9.40 -6.86
CA ILE A 79 -2.21 -8.99 -6.45
C ILE A 79 -1.44 -8.33 -7.61
N LEU A 80 -1.53 -8.90 -8.82
CA LEU A 80 -0.82 -8.38 -9.99
C LEU A 80 -1.26 -6.96 -10.34
N LEU A 81 -2.55 -6.67 -10.17
CA LEU A 81 -3.11 -5.34 -10.41
C LEU A 81 -2.56 -4.32 -9.41
N HIS A 82 -2.44 -4.70 -8.13
CA HIS A 82 -1.87 -3.83 -7.10
C HIS A 82 -0.37 -3.60 -7.33
N LEU A 83 0.38 -4.65 -7.65
CA LEU A 83 1.81 -4.52 -7.97
C LEU A 83 2.03 -3.65 -9.21
N LEU A 84 1.22 -3.81 -10.25
CA LEU A 84 1.27 -2.95 -11.44
C LEU A 84 0.97 -1.49 -11.08
N ALA A 85 -0.05 -1.23 -10.24
CA ALA A 85 -0.32 0.11 -9.74
C ALA A 85 0.88 0.67 -8.95
N GLY A 86 1.58 -0.16 -8.17
CA GLY A 86 2.83 0.19 -7.50
C GLY A 86 3.92 0.61 -8.49
N VAL A 87 4.19 -0.19 -9.53
CA VAL A 87 5.19 0.12 -10.57
C VAL A 87 4.86 1.41 -11.30
N LEU A 88 3.60 1.56 -11.74
CA LEU A 88 3.15 2.77 -12.44
C LEU A 88 3.22 3.99 -11.53
N GLY A 89 2.82 3.87 -10.27
CA GLY A 89 2.90 4.93 -9.27
C GLY A 89 4.35 5.35 -9.00
N GLY A 90 5.25 4.39 -8.76
CA GLY A 90 6.68 4.66 -8.55
C GLY A 90 7.34 5.30 -9.77
N GLY A 91 7.06 4.78 -10.98
CA GLY A 91 7.55 5.36 -12.23
C GLY A 91 7.04 6.77 -12.46
N THR A 92 5.75 7.01 -12.21
CA THR A 92 5.14 8.35 -12.33
C THR A 92 5.76 9.33 -11.34
N LEU A 93 5.97 8.92 -10.08
CA LEU A 93 6.63 9.75 -9.07
C LEU A 93 8.06 10.12 -9.48
N LEU A 94 8.84 9.17 -10.00
CA LEU A 94 10.20 9.45 -10.48
C LEU A 94 10.19 10.48 -11.63
N VAL A 95 9.29 10.31 -12.60
CA VAL A 95 9.16 11.24 -13.73
C VAL A 95 8.73 12.64 -13.26
N LEU A 96 7.74 12.73 -12.37
CA LEU A 96 7.23 14.00 -11.88
C LEU A 96 8.23 14.73 -10.97
N ALA A 97 8.95 14.00 -10.12
CA ALA A 97 9.90 14.58 -9.18
C ALA A 97 11.22 15.02 -9.83
N TYR A 98 11.70 14.28 -10.84
CA TYR A 98 13.05 14.48 -11.41
C TYR A 98 13.06 14.89 -12.89
N GLY A 99 11.96 14.74 -13.62
CA GLY A 99 11.87 15.11 -15.03
C GLY A 99 12.94 14.43 -15.88
N ARG A 100 13.79 15.23 -16.55
CA ARG A 100 14.90 14.74 -17.38
C ARG A 100 16.19 14.45 -16.60
N ALA A 101 16.28 14.92 -15.36
CA ALA A 101 17.47 14.79 -14.52
C ALA A 101 17.25 13.68 -13.48
N LEU A 102 17.14 12.44 -13.97
CA LEU A 102 16.91 11.29 -13.10
C LEU A 102 18.02 11.14 -12.06
N PRO A 103 17.69 10.72 -10.83
CA PRO A 103 18.68 10.53 -9.78
C PRO A 103 19.55 9.32 -10.11
N HIS A 104 20.60 9.11 -9.31
CA HIS A 104 21.46 7.93 -9.43
C HIS A 104 20.64 6.63 -9.44
N ALA A 105 21.09 5.61 -10.18
CA ALA A 105 20.35 4.37 -10.39
C ALA A 105 19.93 3.67 -9.07
N SER A 106 20.77 3.76 -8.03
CA SER A 106 20.46 3.24 -6.70
C SER A 106 19.19 3.87 -6.10
N ILE A 107 18.99 5.17 -6.26
CA ILE A 107 17.80 5.89 -5.78
C ILE A 107 16.57 5.48 -6.59
N GLN A 108 16.71 5.31 -7.91
CA GLN A 108 15.61 4.84 -8.76
C GLN A 108 15.15 3.43 -8.37
N VAL A 109 16.09 2.53 -8.13
CA VAL A 109 15.80 1.16 -7.66
C VAL A 109 15.15 1.19 -6.29
N ALA A 110 15.69 1.95 -5.33
CA ALA A 110 15.10 2.07 -4.00
C ALA A 110 13.65 2.62 -4.05
N ALA A 111 13.40 3.63 -4.89
CA ALA A 111 12.05 4.16 -5.10
C ALA A 111 11.08 3.11 -5.67
N MET A 112 11.54 2.30 -6.64
CA MET A 112 10.71 1.24 -7.22
C MET A 112 10.42 0.11 -6.22
N VAL A 113 11.42 -0.31 -5.44
CA VAL A 113 11.25 -1.29 -4.37
C VAL A 113 10.30 -0.75 -3.30
N ALA A 114 10.41 0.52 -2.92
CA ALA A 114 9.49 1.16 -1.98
C ALA A 114 8.04 1.17 -2.50
N ALA A 115 7.84 1.49 -3.78
CA ALA A 115 6.51 1.49 -4.40
C ALA A 115 5.91 0.07 -4.49
N LEU A 116 6.73 -0.94 -4.78
CA LEU A 116 6.30 -2.35 -4.76
C LEU A 116 5.98 -2.83 -3.35
N SER A 117 6.82 -2.51 -2.36
CA SER A 117 6.58 -2.83 -0.95
C SER A 117 5.29 -2.19 -0.44
N PHE A 118 5.04 -0.92 -0.79
CA PHE A 118 3.76 -0.25 -0.51
C PHE A 118 2.58 -1.07 -1.05
N ALA A 119 2.61 -1.38 -2.34
CA ALA A 119 1.52 -2.07 -3.02
C ALA A 119 1.27 -3.47 -2.44
N LEU A 120 2.35 -4.22 -2.19
CA LEU A 120 2.29 -5.56 -1.64
C LEU A 120 1.71 -5.56 -0.21
N VAL A 121 2.25 -4.72 0.68
CA VAL A 121 1.80 -4.66 2.07
C VAL A 121 0.35 -4.20 2.15
N TYR A 122 -0.05 -3.20 1.36
CA TYR A 122 -1.45 -2.78 1.30
C TYR A 122 -2.37 -3.92 0.84
N TRP A 123 -1.97 -4.66 -0.20
CA TRP A 123 -2.75 -5.79 -0.70
C TRP A 123 -2.92 -6.90 0.35
N ILE A 124 -1.85 -7.23 1.09
CA ILE A 124 -1.88 -8.22 2.18
C ILE A 124 -2.84 -7.77 3.29
N VAL A 125 -2.77 -6.51 3.72
CA VAL A 125 -3.55 -6.05 4.88
C VAL A 125 -5.01 -5.77 4.53
N ALA A 126 -5.29 -5.10 3.41
CA ALA A 126 -6.62 -4.61 3.08
C ALA A 126 -7.07 -4.96 1.64
N GLY A 127 -6.18 -4.87 0.65
CA GLY A 127 -6.54 -4.94 -0.77
C GLY A 127 -7.07 -6.29 -1.26
N ASN A 128 -6.67 -7.42 -0.67
CA ASN A 128 -7.15 -8.77 -1.05
C ASN A 128 -8.65 -9.01 -0.81
N SER A 129 -9.31 -8.07 -0.13
CA SER A 129 -10.73 -8.12 0.23
C SER A 129 -11.62 -7.20 -0.61
N ALA A 130 -11.06 -6.51 -1.60
CA ALA A 130 -11.77 -5.55 -2.43
C ALA A 130 -13.01 -6.16 -3.10
N GLY A 131 -14.15 -5.46 -3.02
CA GLY A 131 -15.41 -5.85 -3.66
C GLY A 131 -16.13 -7.06 -3.07
N ARG A 132 -15.62 -7.70 -1.99
CA ARG A 132 -16.26 -8.88 -1.37
C ARG A 132 -17.69 -8.62 -0.88
N TRP A 133 -18.04 -7.37 -0.61
CA TRP A 133 -19.40 -7.00 -0.23
C TRP A 133 -20.43 -7.26 -1.34
N ARG A 134 -20.02 -7.24 -2.62
CA ARG A 134 -20.89 -7.49 -3.78
C ARG A 134 -21.38 -8.94 -3.85
N ALA A 135 -20.54 -9.90 -3.43
CA ALA A 135 -20.90 -11.31 -3.41
C ALA A 135 -22.09 -11.59 -2.48
N ARG A 136 -22.22 -10.83 -1.38
CA ARG A 136 -23.34 -10.97 -0.43
C ARG A 136 -24.69 -10.57 -1.03
N PHE A 137 -24.70 -9.65 -1.99
CA PHE A 137 -25.92 -9.22 -2.68
C PHE A 137 -26.29 -10.14 -3.86
N ARG A 138 -25.41 -11.05 -4.28
CA ARG A 138 -25.64 -12.00 -5.39
C ARG A 138 -26.06 -13.40 -4.94
N ALA A 139 -26.10 -13.68 -3.64
CA ALA A 139 -26.53 -14.99 -3.16
C ALA A 139 -27.99 -15.24 -3.59
N PRO A 140 -28.29 -16.29 -4.38
CA PRO A 140 -29.65 -16.61 -4.76
C PRO A 140 -30.49 -16.87 -3.53
N THR A 141 -31.70 -16.32 -3.48
CA THR A 141 -32.71 -16.74 -2.51
C THR A 141 -32.84 -18.27 -2.61
N PRO A 142 -32.64 -19.03 -1.53
CA PRO A 142 -32.78 -20.48 -1.59
C PRO A 142 -34.17 -20.81 -2.14
N ALA A 143 -34.21 -21.66 -3.17
CA ALA A 143 -35.48 -22.10 -3.74
C ALA A 143 -36.36 -22.68 -2.62
N PRO A 144 -37.68 -22.40 -2.63
CA PRO A 144 -38.59 -22.95 -1.64
C PRO A 144 -38.41 -24.47 -1.59
N ARG A 145 -38.11 -25.00 -0.41
CA ARG A 145 -38.07 -26.45 -0.18
C ARG A 145 -39.46 -26.99 -0.51
N THR A 146 -39.56 -27.72 -1.61
CA THR A 146 -40.69 -28.60 -1.86
C THR A 146 -40.48 -29.82 -0.98
N ASP A 147 -40.91 -29.71 0.27
CA ASP A 147 -41.05 -30.87 1.14
C ASP A 147 -42.27 -31.65 0.61
N GLU A 148 -42.04 -32.53 -0.38
CA GLU A 148 -43.02 -33.51 -0.82
C GLU A 148 -43.07 -34.64 0.21
N GLY A 149 -44.27 -34.86 0.77
CA GLY A 149 -44.57 -35.88 1.77
C GLY A 149 -44.91 -37.25 1.19
#